data_AF-A0A3D3X8B2-F1
#
_entry.id   AF-A0A3D3X8B2-F1
#
_cell.length_a   1.000
_cell.length_b   1.000
_cell.length_c   1.000
_cell.angle_alpha   90.00
_cell.angle_beta   90.00
_cell.angle_gamma   90.00
#
_symmetry.space_group_name_H-M   'P 1'
#
loop_
_entity.id
_entity.type
_entity.pdbx_description
1 polymer ?
#
loop_
_entity_poly.entity_id
_entity_poly.type
_entity_poly.pdbx_seq_one_letter_code
_entity_poly.pdbx_strand_id
1 'polypeptide(L)'
;AKTNGTIIKLELPLENGDMVEILTSTKQIPRKEWLDIVKTRHARNKIKHALLEQHREICRKRGTEMLEKEFRGSGLNLSKMIRDGRMDQECRSRKNQSYEHILFCVGDGSIRCEELSGWFLETPKEEDTTKIENQEEPADQVLSPASGMATAKDSGATFVSKENFIVEGTARVNTRLAKCCQPKQGDPIRGYLTQGGAVTVHHQQCRSFRKLNPDRMLSVRWTAGLSKDKETQVQ
;
A
#
# COMPACT_ATOMS: atom_id res chain seq x y z
N ALA A 1 2.56 -26.46 26.44
CA ALA A 1 1.37 -27.29 26.16
C ALA A 1 1.40 -28.47 27.12
N LYS A 2 0.47 -29.43 27.01
CA LYS A 2 0.76 -30.79 27.50
C LYS A 2 0.86 -31.76 26.33
N THR A 3 1.65 -32.81 26.49
CA THR A 3 1.60 -34.03 25.69
C THR A 3 1.39 -35.21 26.63
N ASN A 4 0.48 -36.11 26.28
CA ASN A 4 0.20 -37.34 27.04
C ASN A 4 -0.02 -37.06 28.55
N GLY A 5 -0.83 -36.03 28.84
CA GLY A 5 -1.13 -35.50 30.18
C GLY A 5 -0.07 -34.60 30.82
N THR A 6 1.21 -34.69 30.41
CA THR A 6 2.35 -34.02 31.06
C THR A 6 2.66 -32.65 30.45
N ILE A 7 2.96 -31.65 31.28
CA ILE A 7 3.30 -30.29 30.80
C ILE A 7 4.70 -30.29 30.17
N ILE A 8 4.81 -29.82 28.93
CA ILE A 8 6.09 -29.74 28.18
C ILE A 8 6.44 -28.30 27.74
N LYS A 9 7.75 -28.06 27.55
CA LYS A 9 8.30 -26.86 26.91
C LYS A 9 7.83 -26.76 25.45
N LEU A 10 7.64 -25.54 24.96
CA LEU A 10 7.15 -25.26 23.59
C LEU A 10 8.20 -25.48 22.48
N GLU A 11 9.45 -25.75 22.86
CA GLU A 11 10.57 -26.00 21.94
C GLU A 11 10.72 -27.47 21.55
N LEU A 12 10.11 -28.38 22.32
CA LEU A 12 10.19 -29.82 22.09
C LEU A 12 9.51 -30.16 20.75
N PRO A 13 10.13 -30.96 19.85
CA PRO A 13 9.40 -31.55 18.73
C PRO A 13 8.29 -32.47 19.24
N LEU A 14 7.24 -32.62 18.44
CA LEU A 14 6.16 -33.58 18.67
C LEU A 14 6.43 -34.85 17.87
N GLU A 15 6.12 -36.00 18.44
CA GLU A 15 6.27 -37.30 17.78
C GLU A 15 4.92 -37.84 17.26
N ASN A 16 4.98 -38.81 16.34
CA ASN A 16 3.78 -39.33 15.71
C ASN A 16 3.02 -40.27 16.66
N GLY A 17 1.86 -39.83 17.14
CA GLY A 17 1.06 -40.52 18.16
C GLY A 17 0.85 -39.71 19.44
N ASP A 18 1.55 -38.57 19.61
CA ASP A 18 1.37 -37.69 20.77
C ASP A 18 -0.06 -37.11 20.87
N MET A 19 -0.67 -37.25 22.05
CA MET A 19 -1.91 -36.56 22.39
C MET A 19 -1.60 -35.17 22.96
N VAL A 20 -1.84 -34.12 22.16
CA VAL A 20 -1.50 -32.73 22.50
C VAL A 20 -2.71 -31.98 23.11
N GLU A 21 -2.59 -31.52 24.36
CA GLU A 21 -3.56 -30.57 24.96
C GLU A 21 -3.04 -29.12 24.85
N ILE A 22 -3.84 -28.24 24.25
CA ILE A 22 -3.52 -26.82 24.10
C ILE A 22 -4.21 -26.02 25.21
N LEU A 23 -3.42 -25.53 26.18
CA LEU A 23 -3.88 -24.60 27.20
C LEU A 23 -4.01 -23.20 26.60
N THR A 24 -5.23 -22.66 26.53
CA THR A 24 -5.54 -21.36 25.93
C THR A 24 -5.98 -20.33 26.98
N SER A 25 -5.93 -19.04 26.62
CA SER A 25 -6.49 -17.96 27.44
C SER A 25 -6.77 -16.73 26.58
N THR A 26 -7.89 -16.04 26.82
CA THR A 26 -8.32 -14.84 26.10
C THR A 26 -7.37 -13.64 26.28
N LYS A 27 -6.50 -13.67 27.29
CA LYS A 27 -5.46 -12.65 27.53
C LYS A 27 -4.18 -12.89 26.72
N GLN A 28 -4.05 -14.01 26.02
CA GLN A 28 -2.84 -14.30 25.24
C GLN A 28 -2.86 -13.56 23.90
N ILE A 29 -1.73 -12.93 23.61
CA ILE A 29 -1.52 -12.01 22.49
C ILE A 29 -0.26 -12.50 21.76
N PRO A 30 -0.25 -12.56 20.41
CA PRO A 30 0.89 -13.06 19.65
C PRO A 30 2.14 -12.21 19.91
N ARG A 31 3.28 -12.88 20.08
CA ARG A 31 4.59 -12.24 20.33
C ARG A 31 5.56 -12.54 19.21
N LYS A 32 6.54 -11.64 19.02
CA LYS A 32 7.61 -11.81 18.03
C LYS A 32 8.39 -13.12 18.26
N GLU A 33 8.66 -13.43 19.53
CA GLU A 33 9.28 -14.67 20.04
C GLU A 33 8.65 -15.98 19.49
N TRP A 34 7.36 -15.96 19.14
CA TRP A 34 6.68 -17.14 18.60
C TRP A 34 7.19 -17.53 17.20
N LEU A 35 7.86 -16.60 16.49
CA LEU A 35 8.45 -16.86 15.18
C LEU A 35 9.72 -17.73 15.24
N ASP A 36 10.35 -17.80 16.41
CA ASP A 36 11.63 -18.52 16.61
C ASP A 36 11.39 -20.00 16.94
N ILE A 37 10.35 -20.30 17.75
CA ILE A 37 9.92 -21.67 18.05
C ILE A 37 9.15 -22.33 16.88
N VAL A 38 8.33 -21.57 16.14
CA VAL A 38 7.42 -22.14 15.13
C VAL A 38 8.19 -22.75 13.96
N LYS A 39 7.86 -24.00 13.58
CA LYS A 39 8.52 -24.70 12.46
C LYS A 39 7.75 -24.57 11.13
N THR A 40 6.42 -24.78 11.13
CA THR A 40 5.63 -24.85 9.89
C THR A 40 5.40 -23.48 9.23
N ARG A 41 5.39 -23.45 7.88
CA ARG A 41 5.16 -22.22 7.09
C ARG A 41 3.78 -21.61 7.35
N HIS A 42 2.73 -22.42 7.49
CA HIS A 42 1.37 -21.94 7.71
C HIS A 42 1.25 -21.19 9.05
N ALA A 43 1.71 -21.79 10.15
CA ALA A 43 1.66 -21.16 11.46
C ALA A 43 2.55 -19.91 11.52
N ARG A 44 3.77 -19.95 10.95
CA ARG A 44 4.65 -18.76 10.86
C ARG A 44 3.99 -17.60 10.11
N ASN A 45 3.27 -17.87 9.02
CA ASN A 45 2.52 -16.85 8.28
C ASN A 45 1.35 -16.29 9.09
N LYS A 46 0.60 -17.12 9.82
CA LYS A 46 -0.49 -16.67 10.71
C LYS A 46 0.02 -15.79 11.85
N ILE A 47 1.14 -16.15 12.47
CA ILE A 47 1.80 -15.32 13.52
C ILE A 47 2.23 -13.97 12.95
N LYS A 48 2.91 -13.96 11.79
CA LYS A 48 3.30 -12.70 11.10
C LYS A 48 2.09 -11.82 10.79
N HIS A 49 1.01 -12.39 10.26
CA HIS A 49 -0.22 -11.64 9.98
C HIS A 49 -0.83 -11.02 11.26
N ALA A 50 -0.91 -11.79 12.35
CA ALA A 50 -1.50 -11.29 13.59
C ALA A 50 -0.65 -10.16 14.22
N LEU A 51 0.68 -10.29 14.19
CA LEU A 51 1.61 -9.25 14.64
C LEU A 51 1.51 -7.96 13.80
N LEU A 52 1.41 -8.09 12.47
CA LEU A 52 1.22 -6.95 11.56
C LEU A 52 -0.10 -6.23 11.81
N GLU A 53 -1.18 -6.95 12.10
CA GLU A 53 -2.49 -6.36 12.36
C GLU A 53 -2.54 -5.65 13.73
N GLN A 54 -1.86 -6.19 14.75
CA GLN A 54 -1.66 -5.46 16.01
C GLN A 54 -0.81 -4.20 15.83
N HIS A 55 0.27 -4.26 15.05
CA HIS A 55 1.09 -3.09 14.74
C HIS A 55 0.27 -2.02 14.00
N ARG A 56 -0.55 -2.43 13.03
CA ARG A 56 -1.50 -1.55 12.32
C ARG A 56 -2.42 -0.82 13.29
N GLU A 57 -3.02 -1.54 14.22
CA GLU A 57 -3.95 -0.98 15.21
C GLU A 57 -3.28 -0.03 16.22
N ILE A 58 -2.06 -0.36 16.66
CA ILE A 58 -1.26 0.52 17.53
C ILE A 58 -0.91 1.81 16.80
N CYS A 59 -0.45 1.73 15.55
CA CYS A 59 -0.20 2.90 14.71
C CYS A 59 -1.47 3.70 14.42
N ARG A 60 -2.62 3.06 14.14
CA ARG A 60 -3.89 3.75 13.90
C ARG A 60 -4.34 4.56 15.12
N LYS A 61 -4.22 4.00 16.34
CA LYS A 61 -4.52 4.70 17.60
C LYS A 61 -3.57 5.87 17.85
N ARG A 62 -2.26 5.61 17.84
CA ARG A 62 -1.22 6.64 17.99
C ARG A 62 -1.38 7.78 16.97
N GLY A 63 -1.66 7.46 15.72
CA GLY A 63 -1.90 8.43 14.65
C GLY A 63 -3.15 9.27 14.89
N THR A 64 -4.19 8.68 15.49
CA THR A 64 -5.41 9.42 15.90
C THR A 64 -5.10 10.40 17.03
N GLU A 65 -4.40 9.95 18.08
CA GLU A 65 -3.99 10.78 19.22
C GLU A 65 -3.08 11.95 18.79
N MET A 66 -2.11 11.68 17.91
CA MET A 66 -1.22 12.70 17.34
C MET A 66 -1.96 13.70 16.47
N LEU A 67 -2.85 13.24 15.58
CA LEU A 67 -3.65 14.09 14.71
C LEU A 67 -4.66 14.94 15.49
N GLU A 68 -5.28 14.38 16.53
CA GLU A 68 -6.21 15.13 17.38
C GLU A 68 -5.49 16.23 18.16
N LYS A 69 -4.29 15.96 18.68
CA LYS A 69 -3.46 16.97 19.35
C LYS A 69 -3.09 18.12 18.40
N GLU A 70 -2.66 17.79 17.19
CA GLU A 70 -2.33 18.77 16.13
C GLU A 70 -3.54 19.62 15.75
N PHE A 71 -4.69 18.99 15.53
CA PHE A 71 -5.92 19.68 15.14
C PHE A 71 -6.41 20.62 16.24
N ARG A 72 -6.36 20.20 17.51
CA ARG A 72 -6.66 21.07 18.66
C ARG A 72 -5.73 22.28 18.72
N GLY A 73 -4.43 22.12 18.43
CA GLY A 73 -3.48 23.23 18.33
C GLY A 73 -3.76 24.16 17.16
N SER A 74 -4.27 23.61 16.05
CA SER A 74 -4.68 24.34 14.83
C SER A 74 -6.08 24.97 14.91
N GLY A 75 -6.79 24.86 16.03
CA GLY A 75 -8.20 25.29 16.16
C GLY A 75 -9.22 24.42 15.39
N LEU A 76 -8.79 23.30 14.82
CA LEU A 76 -9.62 22.37 14.05
C LEU A 76 -10.28 21.32 14.97
N ASN A 77 -11.53 20.94 14.65
CA ASN A 77 -12.25 19.90 15.39
C ASN A 77 -12.30 18.59 14.59
N LEU A 78 -11.37 17.68 14.88
CA LEU A 78 -11.23 16.39 14.21
C LEU A 78 -12.52 15.55 14.29
N SER A 79 -13.18 15.49 15.45
CA SER A 79 -14.40 14.70 15.66
C SER A 79 -15.57 15.16 14.77
N LYS A 80 -15.70 16.48 14.56
CA LYS A 80 -16.64 17.06 13.60
C LYS A 80 -16.24 16.70 12.17
N MET A 81 -14.96 16.86 11.80
CA MET A 81 -14.49 16.61 10.44
C MET A 81 -14.56 15.13 10.01
N ILE A 82 -14.51 14.19 10.96
CA ILE A 82 -14.83 12.77 10.75
C ILE A 82 -16.33 12.59 10.50
N ARG A 83 -17.19 13.17 11.35
CA ARG A 83 -18.66 13.08 11.23
C ARG A 83 -19.18 13.69 9.92
N ASP A 84 -18.61 14.83 9.52
CA ASP A 84 -18.93 15.54 8.27
C ASP A 84 -18.35 14.82 7.03
N GLY A 85 -17.66 13.68 7.18
CA GLY A 85 -17.01 12.92 6.09
C GLY A 85 -15.76 13.57 5.48
N ARG A 86 -15.52 14.86 5.76
CA ARG A 86 -14.46 15.69 5.16
C ARG A 86 -13.05 15.11 5.30
N MET A 87 -12.75 14.39 6.39
CA MET A 87 -11.45 13.72 6.55
C MET A 87 -11.22 12.65 5.45
N ASP A 88 -12.19 11.79 5.18
CA ASP A 88 -12.04 10.72 4.19
C ASP A 88 -12.13 11.27 2.75
N GLN A 89 -12.90 12.35 2.54
CA GLN A 89 -12.90 13.10 1.29
C GLN A 89 -11.51 13.65 0.94
N GLU A 90 -10.85 14.36 1.87
CA GLU A 90 -9.53 14.95 1.60
C GLU A 90 -8.40 13.91 1.53
N CYS A 91 -8.48 12.82 2.30
CA CYS A 91 -7.57 11.70 2.17
C CYS A 91 -7.66 11.04 0.77
N ARG A 92 -8.86 11.00 0.18
CA ARG A 92 -9.08 10.51 -1.19
C ARG A 92 -8.66 11.53 -2.25
N SER A 93 -9.01 12.81 -2.10
CA SER A 93 -8.67 13.85 -3.10
C SER A 93 -7.16 14.06 -3.22
N ARG A 94 -6.44 14.20 -2.10
CA ARG A 94 -5.00 14.57 -2.09
C ARG A 94 -4.05 13.38 -2.15
N LYS A 95 -4.42 12.21 -1.63
CA LYS A 95 -3.55 11.01 -1.56
C LYS A 95 -4.15 9.74 -2.15
N ASN A 96 -5.43 9.75 -2.56
CA ASN A 96 -6.18 8.57 -2.98
C ASN A 96 -6.14 7.42 -1.93
N GLN A 97 -6.23 7.77 -0.65
CA GLN A 97 -6.21 6.82 0.48
C GLN A 97 -7.51 6.89 1.30
N SER A 98 -7.83 5.79 1.98
CA SER A 98 -8.76 5.82 3.12
C SER A 98 -8.15 6.60 4.28
N TYR A 99 -8.99 7.35 5.01
CA TYR A 99 -8.60 8.01 6.27
C TYR A 99 -7.92 7.05 7.26
N GLU A 100 -8.34 5.78 7.35
CA GLU A 100 -7.70 4.80 8.23
C GLU A 100 -6.25 4.47 7.83
N HIS A 101 -5.94 4.50 6.53
CA HIS A 101 -4.57 4.28 6.06
C HIS A 101 -3.69 5.51 6.33
N ILE A 102 -4.26 6.71 6.23
CA ILE A 102 -3.57 7.95 6.62
C ILE A 102 -3.28 7.94 8.13
N LEU A 103 -4.24 7.57 8.99
CA LEU A 103 -4.01 7.39 10.43
C LEU A 103 -2.88 6.40 10.73
N PHE A 104 -2.86 5.25 10.04
CA PHE A 104 -1.73 4.30 10.14
C PHE A 104 -0.40 4.97 9.77
N CYS A 105 -0.34 5.67 8.63
CA CYS A 105 0.87 6.34 8.17
C CYS A 105 1.33 7.49 9.09
N VAL A 106 0.43 8.17 9.79
CA VAL A 106 0.79 9.17 10.81
C VAL A 106 1.42 8.50 12.04
N GLY A 107 0.82 7.42 12.56
CA GLY A 107 1.36 6.72 13.75
C GLY A 107 2.66 5.94 13.49
N ASP A 108 2.90 5.58 12.22
CA ASP A 108 4.15 5.02 11.69
C ASP A 108 5.22 6.10 11.38
N GLY A 109 4.84 7.38 11.33
CA GLY A 109 5.72 8.51 10.98
C GLY A 109 5.97 8.68 9.46
N SER A 110 5.33 7.86 8.63
CA SER A 110 5.33 7.96 7.17
C SER A 110 4.64 9.23 6.63
N ILE A 111 3.76 9.86 7.41
CA ILE A 111 3.07 11.14 7.10
C ILE A 111 3.15 12.06 8.33
N ARG A 112 3.32 13.36 8.09
CA ARG A 112 3.37 14.40 9.13
C ARG A 112 1.98 14.87 9.54
N CYS A 113 1.81 15.24 10.81
CA CYS A 113 0.52 15.79 11.28
C CYS A 113 0.26 17.19 10.71
N GLU A 114 1.32 17.99 10.57
CA GLU A 114 1.28 19.36 10.05
C GLU A 114 0.91 19.41 8.57
N GLU A 115 1.19 18.33 7.81
CA GLU A 115 0.73 18.18 6.44
C GLU A 115 -0.80 18.06 6.39
N LEU A 116 -1.40 17.38 7.36
CA LEU A 116 -2.83 17.13 7.43
C LEU A 116 -3.62 18.31 7.99
N SER A 117 -3.08 19.08 8.93
CA SER A 117 -3.71 20.34 9.37
C SER A 117 -3.67 21.39 8.25
N GLY A 118 -2.57 21.46 7.51
CA GLY A 118 -2.43 22.35 6.33
C GLY A 118 -3.57 22.22 5.31
N TRP A 119 -4.03 21.01 5.00
CA TRP A 119 -5.12 20.76 4.03
C TRP A 119 -6.46 21.43 4.38
N PHE A 120 -6.65 21.82 5.65
CA PHE A 120 -7.87 22.48 6.14
C PHE A 120 -7.63 23.91 6.63
N LEU A 121 -6.37 24.36 6.65
CA LEU A 121 -5.94 25.73 6.92
C LEU A 121 -5.57 26.50 5.64
N GLU A 122 -5.82 25.91 4.46
CA GLU A 122 -5.80 26.58 3.16
C GLU A 122 -6.94 27.62 3.08
N THR A 123 -6.72 28.77 3.73
CA THR A 123 -7.18 30.03 3.14
C THR A 123 -6.51 30.20 1.77
N PRO A 124 -7.14 30.91 0.82
CA PRO A 124 -6.43 31.38 -0.37
C PRO A 124 -5.24 32.21 0.09
N LYS A 125 -4.02 31.73 -0.17
CA LYS A 125 -2.84 32.57 -0.04
C LYS A 125 -2.83 33.51 -1.23
N GLU A 126 -3.24 34.75 -0.97
CA GLU A 126 -2.86 35.88 -1.80
C GLU A 126 -1.33 35.92 -1.94
N GLU A 127 -0.88 36.51 -3.05
CA GLU A 127 0.50 36.40 -3.51
C GLU A 127 1.46 37.17 -2.60
N ASP A 128 2.40 36.46 -1.96
CA ASP A 128 3.62 37.07 -1.39
C ASP A 128 4.86 36.46 -2.06
N THR A 129 5.03 36.82 -3.32
CA THR A 129 6.18 36.48 -4.17
C THR A 129 7.33 37.46 -3.93
N THR A 130 7.99 37.34 -2.77
CA THR A 130 9.24 38.05 -2.50
C THR A 130 10.32 37.12 -1.91
N LYS A 131 11.60 37.17 -2.33
CA LYS A 131 12.25 37.75 -3.53
C LYS A 131 13.64 37.09 -3.69
N ILE A 132 13.95 36.52 -4.86
CA ILE A 132 15.32 36.52 -5.43
C ILE A 132 15.15 36.65 -6.95
N GLU A 133 15.77 37.68 -7.54
CA GLU A 133 15.66 38.04 -8.95
C GLU A 133 16.86 37.50 -9.76
N ASN A 134 16.62 37.18 -11.05
CA ASN A 134 17.49 37.34 -12.24
C ASN A 134 16.93 36.42 -13.36
N GLN A 135 16.28 36.96 -14.41
CA GLN A 135 16.90 37.44 -15.67
C GLN A 135 17.36 36.25 -16.56
N GLU A 136 16.85 36.00 -17.78
CA GLU A 136 15.86 36.69 -18.66
C GLU A 136 15.01 35.68 -19.50
N GLU A 137 13.89 36.14 -20.06
CA GLU A 137 13.02 35.51 -21.10
C GLU A 137 13.30 36.19 -22.48
N PRO A 138 12.79 35.76 -23.67
CA PRO A 138 11.63 34.89 -23.97
C PRO A 138 11.96 33.80 -25.06
N ALA A 139 11.06 33.10 -25.77
CA ALA A 139 9.61 33.24 -26.01
C ALA A 139 8.91 31.93 -26.45
N ASP A 140 7.57 32.00 -26.49
CA ASP A 140 6.61 31.21 -27.29
C ASP A 140 6.35 29.71 -26.97
N GLN A 141 5.12 29.18 -27.18
CA GLN A 141 3.75 29.67 -26.88
C GLN A 141 2.75 28.56 -27.30
N VAL A 142 1.74 28.27 -26.46
CA VAL A 142 0.45 27.57 -26.78
C VAL A 142 0.54 26.14 -27.39
N LEU A 143 -0.47 25.25 -27.47
CA LEU A 143 -1.93 25.27 -27.22
C LEU A 143 -2.41 24.03 -26.41
N SER A 144 -3.63 24.14 -25.87
CA SER A 144 -4.61 23.06 -25.57
C SER A 144 -5.94 23.47 -26.28
N PRO A 145 -7.03 22.66 -26.38
CA PRO A 145 -7.47 21.50 -25.59
C PRO A 145 -7.78 20.27 -26.52
N ALA A 146 -8.85 19.43 -26.48
CA ALA A 146 -10.09 19.35 -25.69
C ALA A 146 -10.80 17.97 -25.78
N SER A 147 -11.75 17.73 -24.86
CA SER A 147 -12.86 16.75 -24.90
C SER A 147 -12.54 15.24 -24.89
N GLY A 148 -13.46 14.37 -24.44
CA GLY A 148 -14.83 14.65 -23.97
C GLY A 148 -15.51 13.48 -23.21
N MET A 149 -16.75 13.69 -22.79
CA MET A 149 -17.55 12.78 -21.95
C MET A 149 -18.27 11.67 -22.74
N ALA A 150 -18.51 10.52 -22.09
CA ALA A 150 -19.61 9.59 -22.39
C ALA A 150 -19.99 8.79 -21.12
N THR A 151 -21.15 8.12 -21.11
CA THR A 151 -21.83 7.68 -19.87
C THR A 151 -22.23 6.18 -19.85
N ALA A 152 -22.55 5.72 -18.63
CA ALA A 152 -23.61 4.76 -18.30
C ALA A 152 -23.37 3.22 -18.29
N LYS A 153 -24.01 2.62 -17.26
CA LYS A 153 -24.55 1.25 -17.12
C LYS A 153 -23.61 0.03 -17.10
N ASP A 154 -23.38 -0.43 -15.87
CA ASP A 154 -23.70 -1.78 -15.37
C ASP A 154 -23.90 -2.93 -16.38
N SER A 155 -22.95 -3.87 -16.37
CA SER A 155 -23.17 -5.32 -16.51
C SER A 155 -21.90 -6.06 -16.07
N GLY A 156 -22.06 -7.28 -15.53
CA GLY A 156 -20.95 -8.04 -14.96
C GLY A 156 -19.91 -8.47 -15.99
N ALA A 157 -18.70 -7.91 -15.95
CA ALA A 157 -17.60 -8.25 -16.84
C ALA A 157 -16.28 -8.51 -16.10
N THR A 158 -15.52 -9.51 -16.56
CA THR A 158 -14.17 -9.80 -16.07
C THR A 158 -13.21 -8.67 -16.45
N PHE A 159 -12.81 -7.85 -15.48
CA PHE A 159 -11.76 -6.84 -15.66
C PHE A 159 -10.39 -7.49 -15.88
N VAL A 160 -10.08 -7.77 -17.14
CA VAL A 160 -8.71 -7.95 -17.63
C VAL A 160 -8.04 -6.58 -17.63
N SER A 161 -6.92 -6.43 -16.92
CA SER A 161 -6.11 -5.21 -16.96
C SER A 161 -5.58 -4.99 -18.38
N LYS A 162 -5.68 -3.77 -18.89
CA LYS A 162 -5.43 -3.43 -20.30
C LYS A 162 -3.96 -3.56 -20.75
N GLU A 163 -3.05 -3.98 -19.87
CA GLU A 163 -1.61 -4.14 -20.11
C GLU A 163 -1.09 -5.48 -19.56
N ASN A 164 -0.05 -6.00 -20.22
CA ASN A 164 0.26 -7.43 -20.28
C ASN A 164 1.31 -7.90 -19.23
N PHE A 165 0.93 -8.00 -17.97
CA PHE A 165 1.82 -8.54 -16.91
C PHE A 165 1.08 -9.31 -15.80
N ILE A 166 1.80 -10.24 -15.16
CA ILE A 166 1.39 -11.01 -13.98
C ILE A 166 2.25 -10.60 -12.78
N VAL A 167 1.60 -10.35 -11.64
CA VAL A 167 2.24 -10.22 -10.33
C VAL A 167 2.24 -11.60 -9.66
N GLU A 168 3.39 -12.05 -9.18
CA GLU A 168 3.49 -13.39 -8.58
C GLU A 168 2.89 -13.42 -7.16
N GLY A 169 2.01 -14.39 -6.91
CA GLY A 169 1.46 -14.67 -5.58
C GLY A 169 0.24 -13.87 -5.14
N THR A 170 -0.29 -12.94 -5.95
CA THR A 170 -1.47 -12.11 -5.61
C THR A 170 -2.54 -12.12 -6.70
N ALA A 171 -3.79 -12.44 -6.33
CA ALA A 171 -4.93 -12.33 -7.24
C ALA A 171 -5.44 -10.88 -7.32
N ARG A 172 -5.64 -10.37 -8.55
CA ARG A 172 -6.32 -9.10 -8.90
C ARG A 172 -5.85 -7.87 -8.09
N VAL A 173 -4.67 -7.34 -8.43
CA VAL A 173 -4.15 -6.08 -7.87
C VAL A 173 -4.10 -4.99 -8.95
N ASN A 174 -4.58 -3.78 -8.64
CA ASN A 174 -4.49 -2.64 -9.55
C ASN A 174 -3.01 -2.33 -9.85
N THR A 175 -2.64 -2.21 -11.14
CA THR A 175 -1.25 -2.17 -11.57
C THR A 175 -1.05 -1.18 -12.71
N ARG A 176 0.10 -0.48 -12.73
CA ARG A 176 0.45 0.56 -13.73
C ARG A 176 1.95 0.59 -14.03
N LEU A 177 2.35 1.04 -15.22
CA LEU A 177 3.76 1.31 -15.53
C LEU A 177 4.28 2.60 -14.85
N ALA A 178 5.58 2.63 -14.54
CA ALA A 178 6.24 3.78 -13.94
C ALA A 178 6.61 4.86 -14.97
N LYS A 179 6.07 6.08 -14.80
CA LYS A 179 6.39 7.25 -15.66
C LYS A 179 7.89 7.58 -15.78
N CYS A 180 8.72 7.19 -14.80
CA CYS A 180 10.15 7.51 -14.76
C CYS A 180 11.06 6.52 -15.51
N CYS A 181 10.52 5.43 -16.08
CA CYS A 181 11.32 4.48 -16.87
C CYS A 181 10.54 3.70 -17.94
N GLN A 182 9.20 3.77 -17.96
CA GLN A 182 8.32 3.30 -19.05
C GLN A 182 8.78 1.97 -19.70
N PRO A 183 8.90 0.88 -18.92
CA PRO A 183 9.47 -0.37 -19.42
C PRO A 183 8.58 -0.98 -20.50
N LYS A 184 9.21 -1.53 -21.53
CA LYS A 184 8.58 -2.10 -22.74
C LYS A 184 8.43 -3.62 -22.62
N GLN A 185 7.53 -4.20 -23.40
CA GLN A 185 7.32 -5.66 -23.39
C GLN A 185 8.61 -6.41 -23.74
N GLY A 186 9.04 -7.30 -22.85
CA GLY A 186 10.32 -8.01 -22.94
C GLY A 186 11.41 -7.45 -22.00
N ASP A 187 11.29 -6.21 -21.52
CA ASP A 187 12.24 -5.62 -20.58
C ASP A 187 12.25 -6.38 -19.23
N PRO A 188 13.40 -6.47 -18.54
CA PRO A 188 13.44 -6.98 -17.17
C PRO A 188 12.74 -6.00 -16.22
N ILE A 189 11.61 -6.41 -15.65
CA ILE A 189 10.74 -5.58 -14.81
C ILE A 189 10.68 -6.05 -13.34
N ARG A 190 10.39 -5.10 -12.44
CA ARG A 190 10.03 -5.37 -11.04
C ARG A 190 8.85 -4.52 -10.60
N GLY A 191 8.01 -5.07 -9.74
CA GLY A 191 6.89 -4.36 -9.13
C GLY A 191 7.31 -3.66 -7.83
N TYR A 192 6.69 -2.53 -7.53
CA TYR A 192 6.72 -1.90 -6.22
C TYR A 192 5.28 -1.70 -5.71
N LEU A 193 4.98 -2.25 -4.53
CA LEU A 193 3.68 -2.09 -3.89
C LEU A 193 3.57 -0.69 -3.24
N THR A 194 2.84 0.21 -3.87
CA THR A 194 2.60 1.57 -3.34
C THR A 194 1.71 1.55 -2.09
N GLN A 195 1.62 2.67 -1.36
CA GLN A 195 0.80 2.76 -0.13
C GLN A 195 -0.69 2.47 -0.41
N GLY A 196 -1.25 3.04 -1.47
CA GLY A 196 -2.62 2.75 -1.96
C GLY A 196 -2.83 1.39 -2.64
N GLY A 197 -2.09 0.35 -2.23
CA GLY A 197 -2.27 -1.04 -2.68
C GLY A 197 -1.95 -1.32 -4.16
N ALA A 198 -1.76 -0.30 -5.00
CA ALA A 198 -1.47 -0.48 -6.41
C ALA A 198 0.01 -0.84 -6.64
N VAL A 199 0.27 -1.78 -7.55
CA VAL A 199 1.62 -2.12 -7.98
C VAL A 199 2.06 -1.13 -9.07
N THR A 200 3.22 -0.52 -8.90
CA THR A 200 3.86 0.29 -9.95
C THR A 200 5.04 -0.50 -10.52
N VAL A 201 5.03 -0.75 -11.82
CA VAL A 201 6.01 -1.58 -12.53
C VAL A 201 7.15 -0.70 -13.04
N HIS A 202 8.37 -1.01 -12.60
CA HIS A 202 9.60 -0.34 -13.00
C HIS A 202 10.50 -1.27 -13.82
N HIS A 203 11.36 -0.70 -14.66
CA HIS A 203 12.53 -1.42 -15.17
C HIS A 203 13.45 -1.83 -13.99
N GLN A 204 13.97 -3.05 -13.99
CA GLN A 204 14.75 -3.61 -12.88
C GLN A 204 16.00 -2.79 -12.55
N GLN A 205 16.55 -2.06 -13.52
CA GLN A 205 17.71 -1.18 -13.33
C GLN A 205 17.37 0.29 -13.03
N CYS A 206 16.09 0.66 -12.91
CA CYS A 206 15.65 2.05 -12.72
C CYS A 206 16.31 2.72 -11.49
N ARG A 207 16.97 3.88 -11.70
CA ARG A 207 17.67 4.63 -10.63
C ARG A 207 16.75 5.05 -9.48
N SER A 208 15.48 5.36 -9.77
CA SER A 208 14.48 5.69 -8.76
C SER A 208 13.99 4.46 -7.99
N PHE A 209 13.80 3.32 -8.68
CA PHE A 209 13.39 2.07 -8.04
C PHE A 209 14.41 1.57 -7.02
N ARG A 210 15.72 1.70 -7.32
CA ARG A 210 16.81 1.37 -6.39
C ARG A 210 16.83 2.17 -5.08
N LYS A 211 16.07 3.26 -4.97
CA LYS A 211 15.92 4.07 -3.74
C LYS A 211 14.68 3.71 -2.91
N LEU A 212 13.83 2.78 -3.38
CA LEU A 212 12.60 2.40 -2.70
C LEU A 212 12.83 1.27 -1.70
N ASN A 213 11.94 1.14 -0.70
CA ASN A 213 12.06 0.12 0.34
C ASN A 213 12.02 -1.32 -0.25
N PRO A 214 13.06 -2.16 -0.02
CA PRO A 214 13.11 -3.55 -0.47
C PRO A 214 11.91 -4.42 -0.06
N ASP A 215 11.36 -4.22 1.15
CA ASP A 215 10.27 -5.05 1.72
C ASP A 215 8.96 -4.96 0.94
N ARG A 216 8.87 -4.02 0.00
CA ARG A 216 7.69 -3.72 -0.83
C ARG A 216 7.92 -4.04 -2.32
N MET A 217 9.06 -4.64 -2.66
CA MET A 217 9.37 -5.09 -4.02
C MET A 217 8.68 -6.42 -4.30
N LEU A 218 8.09 -6.56 -5.49
CA LEU A 218 7.36 -7.75 -5.94
C LEU A 218 7.96 -8.30 -7.23
N SER A 219 8.00 -9.63 -7.34
CA SER A 219 8.22 -10.30 -8.63
C SER A 219 7.02 -10.05 -9.54
N VAL A 220 7.30 -9.50 -10.71
CA VAL A 220 6.32 -9.31 -11.79
C VAL A 220 6.97 -9.73 -13.10
N ARG A 221 6.18 -10.27 -14.00
CA ARG A 221 6.64 -10.72 -15.33
C ARG A 221 5.64 -10.28 -16.39
N TRP A 222 6.11 -10.00 -17.60
CA TRP A 222 5.22 -9.83 -18.73
C TRP A 222 4.37 -11.10 -18.90
N THR A 223 3.10 -10.95 -19.28
CA THR A 223 2.43 -12.07 -19.93
C THR A 223 3.11 -12.27 -21.27
N ALA A 224 3.52 -13.51 -21.55
CA ALA A 224 3.66 -13.91 -22.93
C ALA A 224 2.30 -13.64 -23.57
N GLY A 225 2.28 -12.83 -24.63
CA GLY A 225 1.08 -12.76 -25.45
C GLY A 225 0.78 -14.17 -25.94
N LEU A 226 -0.50 -14.55 -25.97
CA LEU A 226 -0.91 -15.62 -26.86
C LEU A 226 -0.48 -15.21 -28.26
N SER A 227 0.53 -15.88 -28.80
CA SER A 227 0.80 -15.79 -30.22
C SER A 227 -0.49 -16.19 -30.93
N LYS A 228 -0.97 -15.35 -31.84
CA LYS A 228 -1.68 -15.89 -32.99
C LYS A 228 -0.63 -16.64 -33.77
N ASP A 229 -0.47 -17.92 -33.44
CA ASP A 229 0.37 -18.82 -34.21
C ASP A 229 -0.08 -18.71 -35.66
N LYS A 230 0.87 -18.40 -36.55
CA LYS A 230 0.56 -18.28 -37.97
C LYS A 230 0.19 -19.67 -38.45
N GLU A 231 -1.10 -19.85 -38.72
CA GLU A 231 -1.69 -21.03 -39.32
C GLU A 231 -0.86 -21.41 -40.56
N THR A 232 0.00 -22.42 -40.38
CA THR A 232 1.05 -22.75 -41.34
C THR A 232 0.45 -23.72 -42.34
N GLN A 233 -0.22 -23.15 -43.34
CA GLN A 233 -0.95 -23.89 -44.36
C GLN A 233 0.01 -24.75 -45.19
N VAL A 234 0.05 -26.05 -44.88
CA VAL A 234 0.81 -27.07 -45.62
C VAL A 234 -0.10 -28.27 -45.87
N GLN A 235 -0.98 -28.13 -46.87
CA GLN A 235 -1.31 -29.11 -47.92
C GLN A 235 -2.29 -28.48 -48.92
#